data_AF-A0A1S3YBK8-F1
#
_entry.id   AF-A0A1S3YBK8-F1
#
_cell.length_a   1.000
_cell.length_b   1.000
_cell.length_c   1.000
_cell.angle_alpha   90.00
_cell.angle_beta   90.00
_cell.angle_gamma   90.00
#
_symmetry.space_group_name_H-M   'P 1'
#
loop_
_entity.id
_entity.type
_entity.pdbx_description
1 polymer ?
#
loop_
_entity_poly.entity_id
_entity_poly.type
_entity_poly.pdbx_seq_one_letter_code
_entity_poly.pdbx_strand_id
1 'polypeptide(L)'
;MVSDSSIVCVCTLPRFCRGRGETAGFHPVPFRFQAAGVPKKLAPTIGIAVDHRRRNRSLEGLQTNIQRLKTYEAKLVILPRRAKKVKAGDSSAEELATATWVHTCLLITREQLAVDLVKVPDEMKSFNAYGKLRIERTNARHIGARLKRAAEAEKK
;
A
#
# COMPACT_ATOMS: atom_id res chain seq x y z
N MET A 1 -18.15 16.07 -4.95
CA MET A 1 -16.70 16.24 -4.68
C MET A 1 -16.18 14.90 -4.21
N VAL A 2 -15.20 14.35 -4.93
CA VAL A 2 -14.75 12.96 -4.82
C VAL A 2 -14.07 12.76 -3.48
N SER A 3 -14.63 11.90 -2.64
CA SER A 3 -13.97 11.44 -1.41
C SER A 3 -12.73 10.65 -1.84
N ASP A 4 -11.55 11.27 -1.77
CA ASP A 4 -10.29 10.67 -2.20
C ASP A 4 -9.85 9.56 -1.23
N SER A 5 -10.52 8.42 -1.35
CA SER A 5 -10.05 7.14 -0.85
C SER A 5 -8.90 6.68 -1.74
N SER A 6 -7.74 7.31 -1.63
CA SER A 6 -6.55 7.01 -2.45
C SER A 6 -5.73 5.88 -1.83
N ILE A 7 -5.35 4.88 -2.64
CA ILE A 7 -4.46 3.80 -2.18
C ILE A 7 -3.01 4.30 -2.17
N VAL A 8 -2.24 3.93 -1.15
CA VAL A 8 -0.76 3.99 -1.22
C VAL A 8 -0.28 3.03 -2.32
N CYS A 9 0.11 3.58 -3.46
CA CYS A 9 0.87 2.83 -4.45
C CYS A 9 2.35 3.19 -4.30
N VAL A 10 3.19 2.16 -4.27
CA VAL A 10 4.61 2.34 -4.52
C VAL A 10 4.74 2.47 -6.04
N CYS A 11 5.17 3.64 -6.52
CA CYS A 11 5.43 3.80 -7.95
C CYS A 11 6.53 2.83 -8.36
N THR A 12 6.30 2.12 -9.47
CA THR A 12 7.23 1.12 -9.97
C THR A 12 8.47 1.72 -10.63
N LEU A 13 8.47 3.03 -10.91
CA LEU A 13 9.66 3.73 -11.40
C LEU A 13 10.70 3.85 -10.27
N PRO A 14 11.97 3.44 -10.48
CA PRO A 14 13.02 3.43 -9.46
C PRO A 14 13.19 4.78 -8.75
N ARG A 15 13.03 5.86 -9.51
CA ARG A 15 13.15 7.24 -9.02
C ARG A 15 12.05 7.63 -8.03
N PHE A 16 10.87 7.04 -8.16
CA PHE A 16 9.71 7.33 -7.33
C PHE A 16 9.35 6.18 -6.39
N CYS A 17 10.14 5.09 -6.33
CA CYS A 17 9.89 3.98 -5.39
C CYS A 17 9.85 4.43 -3.92
N ARG A 18 10.60 5.47 -3.54
CA ARG A 18 10.52 6.08 -2.20
C ARG A 18 9.37 7.07 -2.05
N GLY A 19 8.82 7.55 -3.16
CA GLY A 19 7.63 8.39 -3.21
C GLY A 19 6.38 7.52 -3.12
N ARG A 20 5.62 7.63 -2.03
CA ARG A 20 4.23 7.17 -2.03
C ARG A 20 3.45 8.12 -2.93
N GLY A 21 2.87 7.57 -4.01
CA GLY A 21 2.04 8.30 -4.97
C GLY A 21 0.57 7.95 -4.77
N GLU A 22 -0.30 8.90 -5.07
CA GLU A 22 -1.75 8.70 -5.11
C GLU A 22 -2.14 8.10 -6.46
N THR A 23 -2.89 7.01 -6.43
CA THR A 23 -3.56 6.51 -7.63
C THR A 23 -5.05 6.47 -7.36
N ALA A 24 -5.83 7.07 -8.27
CA ALA A 24 -7.28 7.00 -8.25
C ALA A 24 -7.73 5.55 -8.55
N GLY A 25 -8.37 4.92 -7.57
CA GLY A 25 -9.02 3.62 -7.74
C GLY A 25 -8.47 2.46 -6.90
N PHE A 26 -9.39 1.63 -6.39
CA PHE A 26 -9.21 0.61 -5.36
C PHE A 26 -9.44 -0.82 -5.83
N HIS A 27 -8.42 -1.69 -5.88
CA HIS A 27 -8.66 -3.00 -6.51
C HIS A 27 -9.70 -3.94 -5.90
N PRO A 28 -10.56 -4.59 -6.71
CA PRO A 28 -11.25 -5.83 -6.39
C PRO A 28 -10.29 -6.99 -6.63
N VAL A 29 -9.22 -7.03 -5.85
CA VAL A 29 -8.72 -8.32 -5.42
C VAL A 29 -9.59 -8.68 -4.23
N PRO A 30 -10.30 -9.82 -4.24
CA PRO A 30 -11.24 -10.19 -3.17
C PRO A 30 -10.59 -10.11 -1.79
N PHE A 31 -9.30 -10.43 -1.72
CA PHE A 31 -8.53 -10.53 -0.49
C PHE A 31 -8.50 -9.26 0.37
N ARG A 32 -8.33 -8.05 -0.19
CA ARG A 32 -8.18 -6.83 0.63
C ARG A 32 -9.50 -6.40 1.29
N PHE A 33 -10.57 -6.41 0.50
CA PHE A 33 -11.90 -6.00 0.96
C PHE A 33 -12.52 -7.06 1.87
N GLN A 34 -12.35 -8.35 1.56
CA GLN A 34 -12.76 -9.43 2.45
C GLN A 34 -11.97 -9.42 3.77
N ALA A 35 -10.65 -9.20 3.74
CA ALA A 35 -9.85 -9.11 4.97
C ALA A 35 -10.18 -7.86 5.81
N ALA A 36 -10.74 -6.82 5.19
CA ALA A 36 -11.24 -5.63 5.89
C ALA A 36 -12.71 -5.76 6.32
N GLY A 37 -13.43 -6.81 5.91
CA GLY A 37 -14.86 -6.99 6.22
C GLY A 37 -15.84 -6.19 5.34
N VAL A 38 -15.34 -5.39 4.39
CA VAL A 38 -16.18 -4.55 3.52
C VAL A 38 -16.52 -5.30 2.23
N PRO A 39 -17.81 -5.59 1.95
CA PRO A 39 -18.18 -6.25 0.71
C PRO A 39 -18.04 -5.31 -0.49
N LYS A 40 -17.53 -5.84 -1.61
CA LYS A 40 -17.21 -5.09 -2.83
C LYS A 40 -18.36 -4.22 -3.36
N LYS A 41 -19.61 -4.67 -3.21
CA LYS A 41 -20.79 -3.95 -3.70
C LYS A 41 -21.16 -2.75 -2.82
N LEU A 42 -20.84 -2.78 -1.53
CA LEU A 42 -21.13 -1.67 -0.60
C LEU A 42 -20.04 -0.59 -0.63
N ALA A 43 -18.81 -0.95 -1.00
CA ALA A 43 -17.68 -0.02 -1.03
C ALA A 43 -17.94 1.27 -1.85
N PRO A 44 -18.52 1.23 -3.08
CA PRO A 44 -18.82 2.44 -3.83
C PRO A 44 -19.89 3.33 -3.17
N THR A 45 -20.85 2.73 -2.45
CA THR A 45 -21.91 3.45 -1.74
C THR A 45 -21.36 4.24 -0.55
N ILE A 46 -20.33 3.70 0.08
CA ILE A 46 -19.62 4.28 1.22
C ILE A 46 -18.58 5.33 0.77
N GLY A 47 -18.35 5.50 -0.54
CA GLY A 47 -17.37 6.47 -1.06
C GLY A 47 -15.95 5.90 -1.22
N ILE A 48 -15.80 4.58 -1.30
CA ILE A 48 -14.53 3.90 -1.57
C ILE A 48 -14.50 3.48 -3.05
N ALA A 49 -13.59 4.05 -3.83
CA ALA A 49 -13.61 3.97 -5.30
C ALA A 49 -12.99 2.68 -5.86
N VAL A 50 -13.72 1.63 -6.24
CA VAL A 50 -13.14 0.32 -6.64
C VAL A 50 -12.56 0.25 -8.10
N ASP A 51 -11.28 -0.09 -8.31
CA ASP A 51 -10.55 -0.25 -9.59
C ASP A 51 -10.13 -1.69 -9.96
N HIS A 52 -10.70 -2.29 -11.00
CA HIS A 52 -10.58 -3.71 -11.33
C HIS A 52 -9.24 -4.25 -11.85
N ARG A 53 -8.20 -3.40 -12.00
CA ARG A 53 -6.99 -3.73 -12.80
C ARG A 53 -5.65 -3.87 -12.02
N ARG A 54 -5.40 -3.03 -11.02
CA ARG A 54 -4.31 -3.08 -10.02
C ARG A 54 -4.13 -4.38 -9.17
N ARG A 55 -3.13 -5.21 -9.50
CA ARG A 55 -2.69 -6.33 -8.62
C ARG A 55 -1.66 -5.87 -7.57
N ASN A 56 -1.79 -6.33 -6.32
CA ASN A 56 -0.77 -6.11 -5.28
C ASN A 56 0.37 -7.11 -5.44
N ARG A 57 1.61 -6.64 -5.31
CA ARG A 57 2.83 -7.47 -5.42
C ARG A 57 3.49 -7.77 -4.07
N SER A 58 3.15 -7.03 -3.02
CA SER A 58 3.74 -7.13 -1.68
C SER A 58 2.67 -7.31 -0.60
N LEU A 59 3.02 -8.05 0.46
CA LEU A 59 2.16 -8.27 1.63
C LEU A 59 2.12 -7.06 2.56
N GLU A 60 3.24 -6.35 2.73
CA GLU A 60 3.33 -5.14 3.55
C GLU A 60 2.34 -4.07 3.06
N GLY A 61 2.39 -3.79 1.75
CA GLY A 61 1.50 -2.82 1.13
C GLY A 61 0.02 -3.21 1.22
N LEU A 62 -0.29 -4.49 1.40
CA LEU A 62 -1.66 -4.96 1.62
C LEU A 62 -2.11 -4.75 3.08
N GLN A 63 -1.25 -5.02 4.05
CA GLN A 63 -1.53 -4.83 5.47
C GLN A 63 -1.79 -3.37 5.83
N THR A 64 -0.90 -2.45 5.39
CA THR A 64 -1.10 -1.00 5.58
C THR A 64 -2.45 -0.55 5.02
N ASN A 65 -2.82 -1.13 3.89
CA ASN A 65 -4.03 -0.82 3.16
C ASN A 65 -5.30 -1.38 3.82
N ILE A 66 -5.22 -2.51 4.50
CA ILE A 66 -6.29 -3.04 5.36
C ILE A 66 -6.45 -2.17 6.59
N GLN A 67 -5.35 -1.78 7.24
CA GLN A 67 -5.37 -0.87 8.39
C GLN A 67 -6.04 0.47 8.01
N ARG A 68 -5.71 1.03 6.84
CA ARG A 68 -6.34 2.26 6.33
C ARG A 68 -7.85 2.13 6.08
N LEU A 69 -8.32 0.97 5.63
CA LEU A 69 -9.75 0.74 5.44
C LEU A 69 -10.47 0.68 6.79
N LYS A 70 -9.90 0.00 7.78
CA LYS A 70 -10.45 -0.07 9.13
C LYS A 70 -10.49 1.29 9.82
N THR A 71 -9.46 2.13 9.64
CA THR A 71 -9.45 3.49 10.19
C THR A 71 -10.43 4.42 9.48
N TYR A 72 -10.71 4.19 8.19
CA TYR A 72 -11.76 4.92 7.47
C TYR A 72 -13.15 4.51 7.96
N GLU A 73 -13.41 3.21 8.08
CA GLU A 73 -14.69 2.68 8.57
C GLU A 73 -15.00 3.17 9.99
N ALA A 74 -14.01 3.18 10.89
CA ALA A 74 -14.18 3.69 12.25
C ALA A 74 -14.48 5.19 12.33
N LYS A 75 -14.14 5.96 11.29
CA LYS A 75 -14.39 7.42 11.22
C LYS A 75 -15.65 7.77 10.42
N LEU A 76 -16.19 6.81 9.69
CA LEU A 76 -17.32 7.04 8.80
C LEU A 76 -18.61 7.09 9.60
N VAL A 77 -19.37 8.17 9.42
CA VAL A 77 -20.74 8.30 9.93
C VAL A 77 -21.70 8.04 8.76
N ILE A 78 -22.52 6.99 8.86
CA ILE A 78 -23.49 6.63 7.81
C ILE A 78 -24.86 7.20 8.18
N LEU A 79 -25.36 8.09 7.32
CA LEU A 79 -26.67 8.69 7.49
C LEU A 79 -27.77 7.71 7.04
N PRO A 80 -28.86 7.54 7.82
CA PRO A 80 -29.98 6.73 7.40
C PRO A 80 -30.67 7.37 6.18
N ARG A 81 -30.95 6.58 5.14
CA ARG A 81 -31.65 7.06 3.93
C ARG A 81 -33.04 7.62 4.24
N ARG A 82 -33.67 7.13 5.31
CA ARG A 82 -34.94 7.64 5.84
C ARG A 82 -34.82 7.78 7.36
N ALA A 83 -34.95 8.98 7.88
CA ALA A 83 -34.78 9.28 9.31
C ALA A 83 -35.68 8.43 10.25
N LYS A 84 -36.84 7.99 9.77
CA LYS A 84 -37.79 7.15 10.56
C LYS A 84 -37.51 5.65 10.52
N LYS A 85 -36.61 5.18 9.65
CA LYS A 85 -36.29 3.74 9.47
C LYS A 85 -34.78 3.56 9.42
N VAL A 86 -34.19 3.46 10.61
CA VAL A 86 -32.79 3.12 10.80
C VAL A 86 -32.60 1.63 10.49
N LYS A 87 -31.62 1.31 9.64
CA LYS A 87 -31.23 -0.04 9.26
C LYS A 87 -29.94 -0.45 9.97
N ALA A 88 -29.62 -1.74 9.93
CA ALA A 88 -28.35 -2.25 10.41
C ALA A 88 -27.19 -1.62 9.60
N GLY A 89 -26.33 -0.85 10.28
CA GLY A 89 -25.20 -0.13 9.70
C GLY A 89 -25.34 1.39 9.64
N ASP A 90 -26.46 1.96 10.11
CA ASP A 90 -26.63 3.41 10.26
C ASP A 90 -26.07 3.90 11.61
N SER A 91 -25.57 5.14 11.65
CA SER A 91 -25.02 5.77 12.85
C SER A 91 -26.09 6.22 13.85
N SER A 92 -25.71 6.31 15.13
CA SER A 92 -26.59 6.74 16.21
C SER A 92 -26.97 8.21 16.10
N ALA A 93 -28.11 8.62 16.67
CA ALA A 93 -28.59 10.01 16.57
C ALA A 93 -27.60 11.05 17.14
N GLU A 94 -26.74 10.63 18.08
CA GLU A 94 -25.71 11.46 18.71
C GLU A 94 -24.53 11.75 17.76
N GLU A 95 -24.09 10.74 17.01
CA GLU A 95 -23.06 10.88 15.98
C GLU A 95 -23.53 11.74 14.81
N LEU A 96 -24.82 11.65 14.46
CA LEU A 96 -25.44 12.45 13.40
C LEU A 96 -25.44 13.94 13.72
N ALA A 97 -25.66 14.32 14.98
CA ALA A 97 -25.68 15.74 15.39
C ALA A 97 -24.29 16.38 15.37
N THR A 98 -23.24 15.58 15.60
CA THR A 98 -21.84 16.02 15.62
C THR A 98 -21.20 15.93 14.23
N ALA A 99 -21.87 15.27 13.28
CA ALA A 99 -21.34 15.03 11.94
C ALA A 99 -21.16 16.36 11.19
N THR A 100 -19.92 16.68 10.88
CA THR A 100 -19.53 17.81 10.05
C THR A 100 -18.86 17.31 8.78
N TRP A 101 -18.99 18.08 7.70
CA TRP A 101 -18.28 17.77 6.48
C TRP A 101 -16.79 18.07 6.64
N VAL A 102 -15.95 17.05 6.48
CA VAL A 102 -14.49 17.19 6.53
C VAL A 102 -13.94 17.23 5.11
N HIS A 103 -13.26 18.33 4.76
CA HIS A 103 -12.72 18.52 3.41
C HIS A 103 -11.56 17.57 3.06
N THR A 104 -10.77 17.14 4.05
CA THR A 104 -9.52 16.39 3.85
C THR A 104 -9.56 15.04 4.57
N CYS A 105 -10.30 14.08 4.01
CA CYS A 105 -10.37 12.74 4.59
C CYS A 105 -9.11 11.92 4.25
N LEU A 106 -8.24 11.72 5.25
CA LEU A 106 -7.15 10.73 5.28
C LEU A 106 -6.04 10.84 4.21
N LEU A 107 -5.29 11.94 4.27
CA LEU A 107 -4.03 12.12 3.55
C LEU A 107 -3.05 10.96 3.83
N ILE A 108 -2.35 10.51 2.78
CA ILE A 108 -1.26 9.53 2.93
C ILE A 108 -0.11 10.22 3.64
N THR A 109 0.08 9.92 4.93
CA THR A 109 1.27 10.38 5.64
C THR A 109 2.48 9.64 5.12
N ARG A 110 3.50 10.40 4.71
CA ARG A 110 4.84 9.85 4.49
C ARG A 110 5.50 9.71 5.85
N GLU A 111 5.41 8.52 6.43
CA GLU A 111 6.27 8.18 7.57
C GLU A 111 7.72 8.36 7.11
N GLN A 112 8.41 9.30 7.74
CA GLN A 112 9.84 9.39 7.65
C GLN A 112 10.40 8.40 8.67
N LEU A 113 11.11 7.40 8.20
CA LEU A 113 11.88 6.53 9.09
C LEU A 113 12.96 7.39 9.73
N ALA A 114 12.81 7.67 11.02
CA ALA A 114 13.88 8.27 11.81
C ALA A 114 15.00 7.23 11.89
N VAL A 115 16.18 7.59 11.39
CA VAL A 115 17.36 6.74 11.49
C VAL A 115 18.08 7.12 12.77
N ASP A 116 18.20 6.17 13.69
CA ASP A 116 18.98 6.36 14.90
C ASP A 116 20.47 6.42 14.57
N LEU A 117 21.18 7.39 15.16
CA LEU A 117 22.61 7.55 14.99
C LEU A 117 23.34 6.52 15.86
N VAL A 118 23.71 5.40 15.26
CA VAL A 118 24.46 4.34 15.93
C VAL A 118 25.96 4.49 15.66
N LYS A 119 26.80 4.22 16.67
CA LYS A 119 28.26 4.16 16.49
C LYS A 119 28.61 3.08 15.47
N VAL A 120 29.42 3.42 14.47
CA VAL A 120 29.82 2.50 13.40
C VAL A 120 30.64 1.33 13.99
N PRO A 121 30.17 0.08 13.91
CA PRO A 121 30.93 -1.09 14.36
C PRO A 121 32.08 -1.37 13.39
N ASP A 122 33.12 -2.05 13.86
CA ASP A 122 34.34 -2.30 13.07
C ASP A 122 34.09 -3.20 11.84
N GLU A 123 33.05 -4.04 11.87
CA GLU A 123 32.57 -4.81 10.73
C GLU A 123 32.06 -3.94 9.57
N MET A 124 31.41 -2.81 9.87
CA MET A 124 30.96 -1.86 8.83
C MET A 124 32.14 -1.10 8.22
N LYS A 125 33.26 -0.97 8.94
CA LYS A 125 34.47 -0.29 8.45
C LYS A 125 35.32 -1.18 7.54
N SER A 126 35.42 -2.47 7.87
CA SER A 126 36.13 -3.45 7.04
C SER A 126 35.36 -3.83 5.77
N PHE A 127 34.07 -3.50 5.71
CA PHE A 127 33.21 -3.77 4.56
C PHE A 127 33.54 -2.90 3.34
N ASN A 128 34.15 -3.50 2.31
CA ASN A 128 34.37 -2.84 1.01
C ASN A 128 33.09 -2.76 0.17
N ALA A 129 32.27 -1.73 0.41
CA ALA A 129 31.01 -1.50 -0.29
C ALA A 129 31.18 -1.30 -1.81
N TYR A 130 32.19 -0.54 -2.23
CA TYR A 130 32.44 -0.27 -3.65
C TYR A 130 32.80 -1.54 -4.42
N GLY A 131 33.68 -2.36 -3.85
CA GLY A 131 34.08 -3.65 -4.42
C GLY A 131 32.89 -4.59 -4.60
N LYS A 132 32.05 -4.77 -3.56
CA LYS A 132 30.86 -5.62 -3.65
C LYS A 132 29.89 -5.16 -4.74
N LEU A 133 29.59 -3.86 -4.83
CA LEU A 133 28.69 -3.34 -5.86
C LEU A 133 29.19 -3.65 -7.29
N ARG A 134 30.51 -3.59 -7.52
CA ARG A 134 31.11 -3.90 -8.82
C ARG A 134 31.05 -5.40 -9.15
N ILE A 135 31.30 -6.25 -8.16
CA ILE A 135 31.18 -7.70 -8.29
C ILE A 135 29.73 -8.08 -8.62
N GLU A 136 28.75 -7.55 -7.89
CA GLU A 136 27.33 -7.85 -8.14
C GLU A 136 26.86 -7.37 -9.52
N ARG A 137 27.29 -6.19 -9.97
CA ARG A 137 27.04 -5.73 -11.35
C ARG A 137 27.64 -6.68 -12.39
N THR A 138 28.85 -7.19 -12.14
CA THR A 138 29.54 -8.14 -13.01
C THR A 138 28.83 -9.48 -13.03
N ASN A 139 28.39 -9.97 -11.87
CA ASN A 139 27.59 -11.18 -11.73
C ASN A 139 26.30 -11.04 -12.54
N ALA A 140 25.49 -10.00 -12.29
CA ALA A 140 24.24 -9.74 -13.01
C ALA A 140 24.44 -9.68 -14.54
N ARG A 141 25.53 -9.06 -15.01
CA ARG A 141 25.86 -8.98 -16.44
C ARG A 141 26.22 -10.33 -17.05
N HIS A 142 26.91 -11.19 -16.31
CA HIS A 142 27.47 -12.45 -16.83
C HIS A 142 26.70 -13.72 -16.42
N ILE A 143 25.54 -13.62 -15.76
CA ILE A 143 24.70 -14.80 -15.42
C ILE A 143 24.45 -15.68 -16.64
N GLY A 144 23.93 -15.12 -17.74
CA GLY A 144 23.60 -15.90 -18.93
C GLY A 144 24.82 -16.57 -19.59
N ALA A 145 25.94 -15.85 -19.68
CA ALA A 145 27.18 -16.38 -20.26
C ALA A 145 27.78 -17.50 -19.39
N ARG A 146 27.71 -17.37 -18.06
CA ARG A 146 28.18 -18.40 -17.12
C ARG A 146 27.30 -19.64 -17.16
N LEU A 147 25.97 -19.48 -17.19
CA LEU A 147 25.03 -20.60 -17.32
C LEU A 147 25.24 -21.35 -18.64
N LYS A 148 25.47 -20.63 -19.75
CA LYS A 148 25.78 -21.26 -21.04
C LYS A 148 27.09 -22.07 -20.98
N ARG A 149 28.16 -21.53 -20.42
CA ARG A 149 29.44 -22.24 -20.27
C ARG A 149 29.35 -23.43 -19.33
N ALA A 150 28.57 -23.32 -18.24
CA ALA A 150 28.32 -24.44 -17.33
C ALA A 150 27.56 -25.58 -18.06
N ALA A 151 26.52 -25.24 -18.81
CA ALA A 151 25.76 -26.21 -19.60
C ALA A 151 26.58 -26.83 -20.76
N GLU A 152 27.54 -26.09 -21.34
CA GLU A 152 28.47 -26.62 -22.35
C GLU A 152 29.54 -27.52 -21.73
N ALA A 153 29.99 -27.21 -20.51
CA ALA A 153 30.94 -28.04 -19.76
C ALA A 153 30.30 -29.34 -19.25
N GLU A 154 29.02 -29.32 -18.86
CA GLU A 154 28.27 -30.53 -18.46
C GLU A 154 27.92 -31.46 -19.63
N LYS A 155 27.86 -30.91 -20.85
CA LYS A 155 27.61 -31.69 -22.07
C LYS A 155 28.87 -32.30 -22.67
N LYS A 156 30.04 -31.91 -22.17
CA LYS A 156 31.35 -32.37 -22.63
C LYS A 156 31.87 -33.45 -21.70
#